data_AF-A0A7R9QGJ4-F1
#
_entry.id   AF-A0A7R9QGJ4-F1
#
_cell.length_a   1.000
_cell.length_b   1.000
_cell.length_c   1.000
_cell.angle_alpha   90.00
_cell.angle_beta   90.00
_cell.angle_gamma   90.00
#
_symmetry.space_group_name_H-M   'P 1'
#
loop_
_entity.id
_entity.type
_entity.pdbx_description
1 polymer ?
#
loop_
_entity_poly.entity_id
_entity_poly.type
_entity_poly.pdbx_seq_one_letter_code
_entity_poly.pdbx_strand_id
1 'polypeptide(L)'
;MSPCVARQILSVINVIMGADGTDDGKKRIDQLARNSRYFRRRLKQLGFVVLGDDDSPVVPVMIYFLSKISCIIRSVVTKGVGLVGAGFPATSLSTGRVRFCVSASHTKQMLDKVLDVMDEIGDRVSVKYSKLPKSDEIIVY
;
A
#
# COMPACT_ATOMS: atom_id res chain seq x y z
N MET A 1 21.27 -5.09 22.86
CA MET A 1 20.52 -3.97 22.25
C MET A 1 20.96 -2.69 22.94
N SER A 2 21.20 -1.59 22.21
CA SER A 2 21.61 -0.32 22.83
C SER A 2 20.51 0.19 23.79
N PRO A 3 20.85 0.74 24.97
CA PRO A 3 19.88 1.32 25.91
C PRO A 3 18.93 2.33 25.25
N CYS A 4 19.43 3.15 24.32
CA CYS A 4 18.62 4.13 23.59
C CYS A 4 17.54 3.48 22.71
N VAL A 5 17.89 2.36 22.06
CA VAL A 5 16.95 1.61 21.19
C VAL A 5 15.85 0.97 22.03
N ALA A 6 16.22 0.36 23.16
CA ALA A 6 15.24 -0.22 24.08
C ALA A 6 14.28 0.85 24.62
N ARG A 7 14.80 2.03 24.99
CA ARG A 7 13.96 3.14 25.46
C ARG A 7 12.99 3.64 24.38
N GLN A 8 13.44 3.75 23.13
CA GLN A 8 12.57 4.15 22.02
C GLN A 8 11.46 3.14 21.78
N ILE A 9 11.77 1.84 21.75
CA ILE A 9 10.77 0.77 21.58
C ILE A 9 9.72 0.85 22.69
N LEU A 10 10.14 0.97 23.96
CA LEU A 10 9.23 1.09 25.09
C LEU A 10 8.33 2.33 24.97
N SER A 11 8.89 3.47 24.55
CA SER A 11 8.11 4.69 24.33
C SER A 11 7.04 4.51 23.25
N VAL A 12 7.39 3.86 22.13
CA VAL A 12 6.44 3.60 21.04
C VAL A 12 5.33 2.67 21.50
N ILE A 13 5.65 1.59 22.23
CA ILE A 13 4.65 0.66 22.76
C ILE A 13 3.67 1.40 23.69
N ASN A 14 4.17 2.26 24.58
CA ASN A 14 3.33 3.04 25.49
C ASN A 14 2.35 3.95 24.74
N VAL A 15 2.81 4.66 23.70
CA VAL A 15 1.96 5.53 22.86
C VAL A 15 0.90 4.71 22.11
N ILE A 16 1.28 3.56 21.53
CA ILE A 16 0.35 2.69 20.81
C ILE A 16 -0.75 2.18 21.76
N MET A 17 -0.40 1.85 23.00
CA MET A 17 -1.33 1.37 24.02
C MET A 17 -2.12 2.50 24.71
N GLY A 18 -1.80 3.78 24.48
CA GLY A 18 -2.36 4.92 25.22
C GLY A 18 -1.94 4.96 26.70
N ALA A 19 -0.89 4.21 27.07
CA ALA A 19 -0.36 4.16 28.43
C ALA A 19 0.44 5.43 28.81
N ASP A 20 0.73 6.28 27.82
CA ASP A 20 1.27 7.62 27.97
C ASP A 20 0.20 8.67 28.35
N GLY A 21 -1.07 8.26 28.43
CA GLY A 21 -2.20 9.13 28.73
C GLY A 21 -2.74 9.91 27.52
N THR A 22 -2.23 9.65 26.32
CA THR A 22 -2.72 10.27 25.07
C THR A 22 -3.57 9.30 24.25
N ASP A 23 -4.25 9.82 23.23
CA ASP A 23 -5.02 9.04 22.25
C ASP A 23 -4.34 8.96 20.87
N ASP A 24 -3.06 9.35 20.78
CA ASP A 24 -2.32 9.44 19.51
C ASP A 24 -2.17 8.07 18.83
N GLY A 25 -1.87 7.02 19.61
CA GLY A 25 -1.79 5.65 19.09
C GLY A 25 -3.10 5.20 18.43
N LYS A 26 -4.23 5.42 19.12
CA LYS A 26 -5.56 5.08 18.60
C LYS A 26 -5.88 5.88 17.32
N LYS A 27 -5.66 7.20 17.33
CA LYS A 27 -5.88 8.06 16.15
C LYS A 27 -5.08 7.61 14.95
N ARG A 28 -3.82 7.20 15.12
CA ARG A 28 -2.96 6.70 14.04
C ARG A 28 -3.45 5.37 13.48
N ILE A 29 -3.91 4.46 14.33
CA ILE A 29 -4.47 3.16 13.90
C ILE A 29 -5.75 3.39 13.10
N ASP A 30 -6.65 4.25 13.57
CA ASP A 30 -7.89 4.58 12.86
C ASP A 30 -7.60 5.26 11.51
N GLN A 31 -6.62 6.17 11.47
CA GLN A 31 -6.17 6.82 10.24
C GLN A 31 -5.56 5.81 9.26
N LEU A 32 -4.73 4.88 9.75
CA LEU A 32 -4.14 3.84 8.94
C LEU A 32 -5.21 2.96 8.30
N ALA A 33 -6.18 2.49 9.08
CA ALA A 33 -7.28 1.67 8.57
C ALA A 33 -8.08 2.38 7.48
N ARG A 34 -8.41 3.68 7.68
CA ARG A 34 -9.08 4.51 6.67
C ARG A 34 -8.27 4.62 5.38
N ASN A 35 -6.97 4.96 5.51
CA ASN A 35 -6.06 5.08 4.37
C ASN A 35 -5.96 3.77 3.58
N SER A 36 -5.81 2.64 4.27
CA SER A 36 -5.66 1.32 3.66
C SER A 36 -6.92 0.88 2.92
N ARG A 37 -8.10 1.07 3.53
CA ARG A 37 -9.39 0.76 2.93
C ARG A 37 -9.64 1.61 1.68
N TYR A 38 -9.40 2.92 1.77
CA TYR A 38 -9.52 3.83 0.64
C TYR A 38 -8.63 3.40 -0.53
N PHE A 39 -7.33 3.24 -0.26
CA PHE A 39 -6.33 2.94 -1.29
C PHE A 39 -6.58 1.59 -1.96
N ARG A 40 -6.91 0.54 -1.19
CA ARG A 40 -7.22 -0.78 -1.75
C ARG A 40 -8.47 -0.75 -2.62
N ARG A 41 -9.55 -0.11 -2.16
CA ARG A 41 -10.80 -0.05 -2.94
C ARG A 41 -10.59 0.71 -4.25
N ARG A 42 -9.85 1.83 -4.23
CA ARG A 42 -9.48 2.55 -5.45
C ARG A 42 -8.64 1.69 -6.41
N LEU A 43 -7.62 0.98 -5.92
CA LEU A 43 -6.85 0.05 -6.77
C LEU A 43 -7.73 -1.04 -7.41
N LYS A 44 -8.67 -1.61 -6.66
CA LYS A 44 -9.65 -2.58 -7.20
C LYS A 44 -10.52 -1.94 -8.29
N GLN A 45 -11.01 -0.71 -8.09
CA GLN A 45 -11.77 0.04 -9.10
C GLN A 45 -10.99 0.30 -10.38
N LEU A 46 -9.69 0.61 -10.28
CA LEU A 46 -8.81 0.81 -11.43
C LEU A 46 -8.54 -0.50 -12.21
N GLY A 47 -8.98 -1.65 -11.71
CA GLY A 47 -8.87 -2.95 -12.38
C GLY A 47 -7.65 -3.77 -11.98
N PHE A 48 -6.96 -3.41 -10.90
CA PHE A 48 -5.87 -4.23 -10.35
C PHE A 48 -6.41 -5.40 -9.53
N VAL A 49 -5.70 -6.53 -9.58
CA VAL A 49 -5.96 -7.66 -8.69
C VAL A 49 -5.21 -7.44 -7.38
N VAL A 50 -5.95 -7.09 -6.33
CA VAL A 50 -5.41 -6.81 -4.99
C VAL A 50 -5.75 -7.97 -4.05
N LEU A 51 -4.75 -8.53 -3.37
CA LEU A 51 -4.94 -9.62 -2.41
C LEU A 51 -5.03 -9.12 -0.96
N GLY A 52 -5.53 -9.98 -0.07
CA GLY A 52 -5.57 -9.75 1.37
C GLY A 52 -6.82 -9.02 1.86
N ASP A 53 -6.90 -8.88 3.18
CA ASP A 53 -8.02 -8.26 3.91
C ASP A 53 -8.08 -6.75 3.69
N ASP A 54 -9.27 -6.18 3.57
CA ASP A 54 -9.53 -4.77 3.30
C ASP A 54 -8.86 -3.83 4.33
N ASP A 55 -8.80 -4.22 5.60
CA ASP A 55 -8.24 -3.39 6.67
C ASP A 55 -6.71 -3.58 6.86
N SER A 56 -6.08 -4.44 6.04
CA SER A 56 -4.64 -4.66 6.12
C SER A 56 -3.84 -3.49 5.51
N PRO A 57 -2.83 -2.95 6.21
CA PRO A 57 -2.00 -1.83 5.72
C PRO A 57 -1.01 -2.22 4.62
N VAL A 58 -0.79 -3.52 4.43
CA VAL A 58 -0.02 -4.04 3.31
C VAL A 58 -0.99 -4.37 2.18
N VAL A 59 -0.85 -3.65 1.07
CA VAL A 59 -1.73 -3.76 -0.10
C VAL A 59 -0.94 -4.39 -1.25
N PRO A 60 -0.98 -5.72 -1.41
CA PRO A 60 -0.29 -6.43 -2.48
C PRO A 60 -1.09 -6.40 -3.79
N VAL A 61 -0.47 -5.91 -4.87
CA VAL A 61 -1.02 -5.89 -6.23
C VAL A 61 -0.34 -6.95 -7.08
N MET A 62 -1.12 -7.84 -7.68
CA MET A 62 -0.61 -8.97 -8.46
C MET A 62 -0.16 -8.52 -9.85
N ILE A 63 1.10 -8.82 -10.17
CA ILE A 63 1.70 -8.52 -11.48
C ILE A 63 1.97 -9.81 -12.28
N TYR A 64 2.18 -10.92 -11.57
CA TYR A 64 2.50 -12.28 -12.03
C TYR A 64 3.87 -12.40 -12.74
N PHE A 65 4.17 -11.51 -13.67
CA PHE A 65 5.40 -11.53 -14.46
C PHE A 65 6.50 -10.68 -13.81
N LEU A 66 7.62 -11.30 -13.45
CA LEU A 66 8.76 -10.62 -12.82
C LEU A 66 9.37 -9.51 -13.70
N SER A 67 9.40 -9.70 -15.02
CA SER A 67 9.87 -8.68 -15.97
C SER A 67 9.06 -7.38 -15.89
N LYS A 68 7.73 -7.51 -15.72
CA LYS A 68 6.82 -6.37 -15.56
C LYS A 68 7.01 -5.66 -14.22
N ILE A 69 7.34 -6.39 -13.15
CA ILE A 69 7.60 -5.80 -11.82
C ILE A 69 8.75 -4.80 -11.89
N SER A 70 9.88 -5.21 -12.46
CA SER A 70 11.05 -4.33 -12.60
C SER A 70 10.76 -3.08 -13.43
N CYS A 71 9.97 -3.23 -14.50
CA CYS A 71 9.53 -2.12 -15.34
C CYS A 71 8.64 -1.13 -14.57
N ILE A 72 7.65 -1.63 -13.83
CA ILE A 72 6.75 -0.80 -13.02
C ILE A 72 7.54 -0.03 -11.97
N ILE A 73 8.41 -0.70 -11.20
CA ILE A 73 9.21 -0.06 -10.13
C ILE A 73 10.02 1.11 -10.69
N ARG A 74 10.76 0.89 -11.79
CA ARG A 74 11.53 1.97 -12.42
C ARG A 74 10.64 3.12 -12.86
N SER A 75 9.46 2.82 -13.40
CA SER A 75 8.52 3.81 -13.93
C SER A 75 7.81 4.63 -12.86
N VAL A 76 7.52 4.05 -11.69
CA VAL A 76 6.91 4.80 -10.58
C VAL A 76 7.95 5.65 -9.85
N VAL A 77 9.20 5.17 -9.76
CA VAL A 77 10.31 5.90 -9.12
C VAL A 77 10.62 7.19 -9.88
N THR A 78 10.60 7.18 -11.22
CA THR A 78 10.79 8.41 -12.02
C THR A 78 9.67 9.44 -11.81
N LYS A 79 8.52 9.03 -11.28
CA LYS A 79 7.39 9.90 -10.91
C LYS A 79 7.37 10.24 -9.41
N GLY A 80 8.43 9.91 -8.68
CA GLY A 80 8.59 10.22 -7.27
C GLY A 80 7.77 9.32 -6.33
N VAL A 81 7.42 8.11 -6.76
CA VAL A 81 6.71 7.11 -5.94
C VAL A 81 7.63 5.93 -5.65
N GLY A 82 7.84 5.65 -4.36
CA GLY A 82 8.58 4.48 -3.90
C GLY A 82 7.68 3.24 -3.89
N LEU A 83 8.08 2.19 -4.60
CA LEU A 83 7.34 0.92 -4.66
C LEU A 83 8.29 -0.26 -4.53
N VAL A 84 7.91 -1.24 -3.72
CA VAL A 84 8.68 -2.47 -3.53
C VAL A 84 8.05 -3.62 -4.32
N GLY A 85 8.86 -4.26 -5.15
CA GLY A 85 8.51 -5.52 -5.80
C GLY A 85 8.87 -6.71 -4.92
N ALA A 86 8.00 -7.71 -4.91
CA ALA A 86 8.26 -9.02 -4.33
C ALA A 86 8.21 -10.06 -5.45
N GLY A 87 9.36 -10.68 -5.70
CA GLY A 87 9.52 -11.81 -6.62
C GLY A 87 10.26 -12.97 -5.93
N PHE A 88 10.54 -14.03 -6.68
CA PHE A 88 11.36 -15.14 -6.19
C PHE A 88 12.72 -14.63 -5.69
N PRO A 89 13.22 -15.07 -4.51
CA PRO A 89 12.73 -16.18 -3.66
C PRO A 89 11.67 -15.80 -2.62
N ALA A 90 11.30 -14.52 -2.48
CA ALA A 90 10.34 -14.07 -1.46
C ALA A 90 8.88 -14.46 -1.76
N THR A 91 8.56 -14.79 -3.02
CA THR A 91 7.27 -15.32 -3.47
C THR A 91 7.52 -16.43 -4.49
N SER A 92 6.53 -17.29 -4.73
CA SER A 92 6.64 -18.25 -5.84
C SER A 92 6.77 -17.53 -7.18
N LEU A 93 7.36 -18.20 -8.18
CA LEU A 93 7.59 -17.63 -9.51
C LEU A 93 6.29 -17.12 -10.18
N SER A 94 5.17 -17.78 -9.92
CA SER A 94 3.85 -17.42 -10.46
C SER A 94 3.13 -16.31 -9.68
N THR A 95 3.61 -15.93 -8.49
CA THR A 95 2.91 -14.97 -7.61
C THR A 95 3.67 -13.67 -7.41
N GLY A 96 4.45 -13.27 -8.41
CA GLY A 96 5.13 -11.98 -8.44
C GLY A 96 4.14 -10.82 -8.25
N ARG A 97 4.46 -9.91 -7.34
CA ARG A 97 3.56 -8.82 -6.92
C ARG A 97 4.35 -7.60 -6.49
N VAL A 98 3.71 -6.44 -6.52
CA VAL A 98 4.21 -5.24 -5.86
C VAL A 98 3.45 -5.02 -4.56
N ARG A 99 4.10 -4.46 -3.55
CA ARG A 99 3.52 -4.26 -2.21
C ARG A 99 3.56 -2.79 -1.86
N PHE A 100 2.39 -2.20 -1.62
CA PHE A 100 2.29 -0.89 -1.01
C PHE A 100 2.18 -1.06 0.51
N CYS A 101 3.03 -0.37 1.25
CA CYS A 101 2.96 -0.28 2.70
C CYS A 101 2.36 1.07 3.06
N VAL A 102 1.06 1.09 3.37
CA VAL A 102 0.36 2.31 3.76
C VAL A 102 0.74 2.67 5.19
N SER A 103 0.88 3.96 5.47
CA SER A 103 1.16 4.51 6.80
C SER A 103 0.05 5.48 7.19
N ALA A 104 -0.12 5.67 8.51
CA ALA A 104 -1.03 6.68 9.06
C ALA A 104 -0.66 8.10 8.61
N SER A 105 0.63 8.35 8.34
CA SER A 105 1.12 9.67 7.93
C SER A 105 0.81 10.04 6.47
N HIS A 106 0.34 9.09 5.64
CA HIS A 106 -0.01 9.41 4.27
C HIS A 106 -1.29 10.24 4.21
N THR A 107 -1.25 11.36 3.49
CA THR A 107 -2.43 12.17 3.21
C THR A 107 -3.20 11.60 2.03
N LYS A 108 -4.49 11.95 1.94
CA LYS A 108 -5.33 11.56 0.80
C LYS A 108 -4.71 11.97 -0.54
N GLN A 109 -4.16 13.19 -0.64
CA GLN A 109 -3.54 13.68 -1.87
C GLN A 109 -2.32 12.85 -2.29
N MET A 110 -1.53 12.36 -1.32
CA MET A 110 -0.42 11.45 -1.61
C MET A 110 -0.94 10.11 -2.14
N LEU A 111 -2.01 9.57 -1.55
CA LEU A 111 -2.63 8.32 -2.01
C LEU A 111 -3.20 8.48 -3.42
N ASP A 112 -3.89 9.58 -3.70
CA ASP A 112 -4.46 9.90 -5.02
C ASP A 112 -3.38 10.02 -6.08
N LYS A 113 -2.29 10.74 -5.80
CA LYS A 113 -1.14 10.83 -6.70
C LYS A 113 -0.57 9.45 -7.03
N VAL A 114 -0.46 8.56 -6.05
CA VAL A 114 0.03 7.18 -6.28
C VAL A 114 -0.95 6.39 -7.14
N LEU A 115 -2.26 6.54 -6.90
CA LEU A 115 -3.30 5.88 -7.68
C LEU A 115 -3.26 6.33 -9.15
N ASP A 116 -3.14 7.64 -9.41
CA ASP A 116 -3.08 8.19 -10.78
C ASP A 116 -1.83 7.70 -11.52
N VAL A 117 -0.68 7.72 -10.85
CA VAL A 117 0.58 7.19 -11.38
C VAL A 117 0.47 5.71 -11.72
N MET A 118 -0.16 4.93 -10.84
CA MET A 118 -0.39 3.51 -11.06
C MET A 118 -1.40 3.25 -12.17
N ASP A 119 -2.44 4.08 -12.32
CA ASP A 119 -3.44 3.95 -13.37
C ASP A 119 -2.79 4.05 -14.75
N GLU A 120 -1.99 5.10 -14.96
CA GLU A 120 -1.28 5.37 -16.22
C GLU A 120 -0.27 4.26 -16.56
N ILE A 121 0.54 3.83 -15.58
CA ILE A 121 1.53 2.76 -15.79
C ILE A 121 0.83 1.41 -15.97
N GLY A 122 -0.29 1.21 -15.29
CA GLY A 122 -1.11 0.01 -15.35
C GLY A 122 -1.66 -0.25 -16.74
N ASP A 123 -2.10 0.80 -17.43
CA ASP A 123 -2.53 0.72 -18.83
C ASP A 123 -1.34 0.45 -19.75
N ARG A 124 -0.25 1.22 -19.60
CA ARG A 124 0.94 1.11 -20.44
C ARG A 124 1.61 -0.27 -20.40
N VAL A 125 1.65 -0.90 -19.23
CA VAL A 125 2.29 -2.22 -19.02
C VAL A 125 1.26 -3.37 -19.07
N SER A 126 -0.02 -3.02 -19.24
CA SER A 126 -1.17 -3.94 -19.29
C SER A 126 -1.17 -4.93 -18.13
N VAL A 127 -1.34 -4.41 -16.91
CA VAL A 127 -1.33 -5.18 -15.65
C VAL A 127 -2.64 -5.09 -14.86
N LYS A 128 -3.67 -4.47 -15.43
CA LYS A 128 -5.04 -4.42 -14.88
C LYS A 128 -5.80 -5.70 -15.25
N TYR A 129 -5.51 -6.78 -14.53
CA TYR A 129 -6.02 -8.13 -14.86
C TYR A 129 -7.43 -8.42 -14.35
N SER A 130 -8.04 -7.53 -13.56
CA SER A 130 -9.37 -7.77 -13.00
C SER A 130 -10.42 -7.87 -14.10
N LYS A 131 -11.27 -8.90 -14.03
CA LYS A 131 -12.44 -9.09 -14.91
C LYS A 131 -13.73 -8.51 -14.32
N LEU A 132 -13.67 -7.97 -13.11
CA LEU A 132 -14.81 -7.35 -12.47
C LEU A 132 -15.17 -6.05 -13.21
N PRO A 133 -16.46 -5.69 -13.28
CA PRO A 133 -16.87 -4.43 -13.88
C PRO A 133 -16.20 -3.28 -13.13
N LYS A 134 -15.67 -2.31 -13.87
CA LYS A 134 -15.17 -1.05 -13.29
C LYS A 134 -16.37 -0.32 -12.70
N SER A 135 -16.28 0.02 -11.42
CA SER A 135 -17.30 0.81 -10.73
C SER A 135 -16.88 2.27 -10.76
N ASP A 136 -17.78 3.14 -11.22
CA ASP A 136 -17.65 4.59 -11.19
C ASP A 136 -18.12 5.20 -9.85
N GLU A 137 -18.43 4.35 -8.87
CA GLU A 137 -18.85 4.82 -7.55
C GLU A 137 -17.76 5.64 -6.88
N ILE A 138 -18.13 6.81 -6.37
CA ILE A 138 -17.23 7.67 -5.63
C ILE A 138 -16.93 6.99 -4.29
N ILE A 139 -15.67 6.58 -4.10
CA ILE A 139 -15.22 6.07 -2.81
C ILE A 139 -15.01 7.26 -1.87
N VAL A 140 -15.90 7.35 -0.88
CA VAL A 140 -15.77 8.32 0.22
C VAL A 140 -14.54 7.95 1.05
N TYR A 141 -13.71 8.96 1.32
CA TYR A 141 -12.52 8.88 2.16
C TYR A 141 -12.87 9.06 3.64
#